data_AF-A0A948XNL9-F1
#
_entry.id   AF-A0A948XNL9-F1
#
_cell.length_a   1.000
_cell.length_b   1.000
_cell.length_c   1.000
_cell.angle_alpha   90.00
_cell.angle_beta   90.00
_cell.angle_gamma   90.00
#
_symmetry.space_group_name_H-M   'P 1'
#
loop_
_entity.id
_entity.type
_entity.pdbx_description
1 polymer ?
#
loop_
_entity_poly.entity_id
_entity_poly.type
_entity_poly.pdbx_seq_one_letter_code
_entity_poly.pdbx_strand_id
1 'polypeptide(L)' 'MPPAATTPCVLVRLPGDPTQADLEIAYAERGLRLAACETARSLAVETLLAERALQDRWRRETAPRARPWFRPW' A
#
# COMPACT_ATOMS: atom_id res chain seq x y z
N MET A 1 -0.71 8.54 -3.59
CA MET A 1 -0.75 7.13 -3.12
C MET A 1 -0.13 6.27 -4.20
N PRO A 2 0.69 5.25 -3.86
CA PRO A 2 1.22 4.32 -4.84
C PRO A 2 0.08 3.50 -5.47
N PRO A 3 0.12 3.18 -6.77
CA PRO A 3 -0.97 2.47 -7.45
C PRO A 3 -1.38 1.17 -6.75
N ALA A 4 -0.41 0.37 -6.32
CA ALA A 4 -0.66 -0.91 -5.62
C ALA A 4 -1.46 -0.76 -4.31
N ALA A 5 -1.45 0.42 -3.67
CA ALA A 5 -2.24 0.65 -2.46
C ALA A 5 -3.73 0.90 -2.75
N THR A 6 -4.06 1.37 -3.95
CA THR A 6 -5.44 1.76 -4.32
C THR A 6 -6.06 0.86 -5.38
N THR A 7 -5.26 0.02 -6.05
CA THR A 7 -5.78 -0.96 -7.00
C THR A 7 -6.74 -1.94 -6.30
N PRO A 8 -7.96 -2.15 -6.82
CA PRO A 8 -8.89 -3.10 -6.25
C PRO A 8 -8.43 -4.53 -6.46
N CYS A 9 -8.72 -5.41 -5.49
CA CYS A 9 -8.46 -6.84 -5.66
C CYS A 9 -9.46 -7.44 -6.64
N VAL A 10 -8.95 -8.09 -7.68
CA VAL A 10 -9.79 -8.78 -8.67
C VAL A 10 -10.16 -10.16 -8.14
N LEU A 11 -11.46 -10.44 -8.12
CA LEU A 11 -12.02 -11.73 -7.70
C LEU A 11 -12.25 -12.65 -8.90
N VAL A 12 -12.13 -13.95 -8.67
CA VAL A 12 -12.51 -14.99 -9.64
C VAL A 12 -14.03 -14.97 -9.83
N ARG A 13 -14.47 -15.13 -11.09
CA ARG A 13 -15.89 -15.32 -11.42
C ARG A 13 -16.14 -16.78 -11.77
N LEU A 14 -17.22 -17.32 -11.23
CA LEU A 14 -17.69 -18.65 -11.57
C LEU A 14 -18.27 -18.68 -12.99
N PRO A 15 -18.26 -19.86 -13.65
CA PRO A 15 -19.01 -20.08 -14.88
C PRO A 15 -20.53 -19.98 -14.62
N GLY A 16 -21.32 -19.88 -15.69
CA GLY A 16 -22.77 -19.65 -15.60
C GLY A 16 -23.57 -20.78 -14.94
N ASP A 17 -23.08 -22.02 -15.03
CA ASP A 17 -23.66 -23.20 -14.36
C ASP A 17 -22.52 -23.95 -13.63
N PRO A 18 -22.11 -23.47 -12.44
CA PRO A 18 -20.94 -24.01 -11.76
C PRO A 18 -21.24 -25.35 -11.09
N THR A 19 -20.33 -26.30 -11.29
CA THR A 19 -20.31 -27.56 -10.55
C THR A 19 -19.72 -27.36 -9.15
N GLN A 20 -19.87 -28.39 -8.29
CA GLN A 20 -19.21 -28.40 -6.97
C GLN A 20 -17.68 -28.25 -7.08
N ALA A 21 -17.06 -28.89 -8.08
CA ALA A 21 -15.63 -28.78 -8.32
C ALA A 21 -15.22 -27.34 -8.70
N ASP A 22 -16.04 -26.65 -9.48
CA ASP A 22 -15.79 -25.24 -9.84
C ASP A 22 -15.80 -24.34 -8.61
N LEU A 23 -16.69 -24.59 -7.65
CA LEU A 23 -16.76 -23.84 -6.39
C LEU A 23 -15.50 -24.02 -5.55
N GLU A 24 -15.02 -25.25 -5.40
CA GLU A 24 -13.84 -25.57 -4.61
C GLU A 24 -12.58 -24.94 -5.20
N ILE A 25 -12.42 -25.04 -6.52
CA ILE A 25 -11.30 -24.41 -7.25
C ILE A 25 -11.38 -22.89 -7.11
N ALA A 26 -12.53 -22.28 -7.42
CA ALA A 26 -12.68 -20.83 -7.36
C ALA A 26 -12.49 -20.28 -5.94
N TYR A 27 -12.88 -21.03 -4.90
CA TYR A 27 -12.66 -20.66 -3.51
C TYR A 27 -11.16 -20.62 -3.17
N ALA A 28 -10.42 -21.68 -3.53
CA ALA A 28 -8.97 -21.73 -3.32
C ALA A 28 -8.24 -20.62 -4.08
N GLU A 29 -8.55 -20.44 -5.37
CA GLU A 29 -7.97 -19.38 -6.20
C GLU A 29 -8.29 -17.99 -5.67
N ARG A 30 -9.52 -17.76 -5.21
CA ARG A 30 -9.93 -16.49 -4.60
C ARG A 30 -9.06 -16.16 -3.39
N GLY A 31 -8.80 -17.14 -2.52
CA GLY A 31 -7.94 -16.97 -1.35
C GLY A 31 -6.53 -16.52 -1.75
N LEU A 32 -5.91 -17.21 -2.72
CA LEU A 32 -4.59 -16.87 -3.23
C LEU A 32 -4.53 -15.45 -3.83
N ARG A 33 -5.52 -15.08 -4.65
CA ARG A 33 -5.57 -13.74 -5.27
C ARG A 33 -5.75 -12.62 -4.25
N LEU A 34 -6.57 -12.86 -3.23
CA LEU A 34 -6.76 -11.89 -2.14
C LEU A 34 -5.47 -11.71 -1.33
N ALA A 35 -4.81 -12.81 -0.96
CA ALA A 35 -3.56 -12.75 -0.21
C ALA A 35 -2.47 -11.99 -0.97
N ALA A 36 -2.30 -12.27 -2.27
CA ALA A 36 -1.33 -11.57 -3.11
C ALA A 36 -1.65 -10.07 -3.24
N CYS A 37 -2.91 -9.72 -3.49
CA CYS A 37 -3.36 -8.33 -3.58
C CYS A 37 -3.14 -7.55 -2.28
N GLU A 38 -3.53 -8.14 -1.14
CA GLU A 38 -3.38 -7.48 0.16
C GLU A 38 -1.91 -7.30 0.54
N THR A 39 -1.08 -8.31 0.28
CA THR A 39 0.37 -8.21 0.50
C THR A 39 0.98 -7.06 -0.30
N ALA A 40 0.59 -6.91 -1.57
CA ALA A 40 1.05 -5.82 -2.41
C ALA A 40 0.58 -4.44 -1.89
N ARG A 41 -0.66 -4.37 -1.40
CA ARG A 41 -1.23 -3.15 -0.80
C ARG A 41 -0.45 -2.76 0.47
N SER A 42 -0.29 -3.69 1.40
CA SER A 42 0.42 -3.45 2.66
C SER A 42 1.85 -3.01 2.41
N LEU A 43 2.59 -3.71 1.55
CA LEU A 43 3.96 -3.36 1.20
C LEU A 43 4.05 -1.94 0.60
N ALA A 44 3.10 -1.56 -0.26
CA ALA A 44 3.08 -0.24 -0.87
C ALA A 44 2.81 0.88 0.15
N VAL A 45 1.90 0.65 1.10
CA VAL A 45 1.61 1.60 2.18
C VAL A 45 2.80 1.72 3.14
N GLU A 46 3.35 0.59 3.58
CA GLU A 46 4.51 0.55 4.48
C GLU A 46 5.70 1.27 3.88
N THR A 47 5.99 1.01 2.59
CA THR A 47 7.07 1.69 1.86
C THR A 47 6.84 3.20 1.81
N LEU A 48 5.62 3.65 1.49
CA LEU A 48 5.28 5.07 1.47
C LEU A 48 5.46 5.74 2.84
N LEU A 49 5.07 5.05 3.91
CA LEU A 49 5.23 5.56 5.28
C LEU A 49 6.72 5.65 5.66
N ALA A 50 7.52 4.64 5.30
CA ALA A 50 8.95 4.66 5.52
C ALA A 50 9.64 5.80 4.75
N GLU A 51 9.26 6.02 3.49
CA GLU A 51 9.75 7.12 2.66
C GLU A 51 9.43 8.49 3.29
N ARG A 52 8.18 8.70 3.72
CA ARG A 52 7.78 9.94 4.39
C ARG A 52 8.55 10.17 5.68
N ALA A 53 8.73 9.12 6.48
CA ALA A 53 9.50 9.22 7.71
C ALA A 53 10.97 9.60 7.44
N LEU A 54 11.57 9.11 6.35
CA LEU A 54 12.91 9.51 5.89
C LEU A 54 12.96 10.99 5.50
N GLN A 55 12.00 11.43 4.69
CA GLN A 55 11.90 12.84 4.27
C GLN A 55 11.74 13.78 5.47
N ASP A 56 10.90 13.42 6.45
CA ASP A 56 10.68 14.23 7.63
C ASP A 56 11.92 14.31 8.53
N ARG A 57 12.68 13.21 8.66
CA ARG A 57 13.99 13.24 9.34
C ARG A 57 14.95 14.18 8.64
N TRP A 58 15.10 14.03 7.32
CA TRP A 58 15.98 14.86 6.52
C TRP A 58 15.62 16.35 6.64
N ARG A 59 14.33 16.71 6.57
CA ARG A 59 13.86 18.09 6.76
C ARG A 59 14.22 18.65 8.13
N ARG A 60 14.10 17.86 9.20
CA ARG A 60 14.48 18.28 10.56
C ARG A 60 15.97 18.51 10.70
N GLU A 61 16.78 17.65 10.09
CA GLU A 61 18.26 17.74 10.15
C GLU A 61 18.81 18.89 9.31
N THR A 62 18.17 19.19 8.18
CA THR A 62 18.60 20.25 7.25
C THR A 62 17.93 21.60 7.50
N ALA A 63 16.94 21.66 8.40
CA ALA A 63 16.29 22.92 8.76
C ALA A 63 17.35 23.92 9.28
N PRO A 64 17.39 25.15 8.75
CA PRO A 64 18.33 26.15 9.23
C PRO A 64 18.05 26.40 10.71
N ARG A 65 19.10 26.31 11.55
CA ARG A 65 18.98 26.67 12.96
C ARG A 65 18.56 28.13 13.03
N ALA A 66 17.38 28.39 13.58
CA ALA A 66 16.92 29.75 13.86
C ALA A 66 17.99 30.46 14.69
N ARG A 67 18.58 31.52 14.12
CA ARG A 67 19.58 32.33 14.82
C ARG A 67 18.83 33.21 15.83
N PRO A 68 19.02 33.02 17.15
CA PRO A 68 18.19 33.68 18.17
C PRO A 68 18.34 35.21 18.23
N TRP A 69 19.32 35.79 17.52
CA TRP A 69 19.70 37.19 17.58
C TRP A 69 19.38 37.98 16.31
N PHE A 70 18.86 37.35 15.26
CA PHE A 70 18.49 38.04 14.01
C PHE A 70 16.99 38.33 14.01
N ARG A 71 16.61 39.56 14.37
CA ARG A 71 15.29 40.15 14.10
C ARG A 71 15.46 41.19 12.99
N PRO A 72 14.99 40.94 11.76
CA PRO A 72 14.90 42.01 10.78
C PRO A 72 13.75 42.93 11.21
N TRP A 73 14.04 44.23 11.27
CA TRP A 73 13.07 45.29 11.50
C TRP A 73 12.10 45.39 10.32
#